data_AF-A0A561WWA4-F1
#
_entry.id   AF-A0A561WWA4-F1
#
_cell.length_a   1.000
_cell.length_b   1.000
_cell.length_c   1.000
_cell.angle_alpha   90.00
_cell.angle_beta   90.00
_cell.angle_gamma   90.00
#
_symmetry.space_group_name_H-M   'P 1'
#
loop_
_entity.id
_entity.type
_entity.pdbx_description
1 polymer ?
#
loop_
_entity_poly.entity_id
_entity_poly.type
_entity_poly.pdbx_seq_one_letter_code
_entity_poly.pdbx_strand_id
1 'polypeptide(L)'
;MHARVAIASNALDTADLPPAAAVTLHRLLLDRLRAYGRLAFASDPDVSDLLYAIRNGPGLPPDARKLWSEVLVSFYKHKRISVQKPNTTPLANIKDIDDLRARWKSAADVAVVASASCSKLGVPADKGLLAIPGLSPDVATTYGAAFSPAIERFRNLADDGFLPHGSSRSRFQTDVLEPLAAGARTATIVDRYYFARLWRATTDRTSNASGHVAWMLRLLDGVMAPGAEVHIIADRFLQAPSVDVDNTAAALLAAWSPSRPGRICKVSLSLTRGTSAHPFPHDRHIRFSTGAAILLPSGFDRFEQPNVTDVNGVNWGYCWKSEKLVALQATEQRAAALPHSRAKVIERP
;
A
#
# COMPACT_ATOMS: atom_id res chain seq x y z
N MET A 1 -1.21 0.50 -4.79
CA MET A 1 -1.02 1.93 -4.55
C MET A 1 -2.33 2.48 -4.06
N HIS A 2 -2.39 3.12 -2.90
CA HIS A 2 -3.66 3.47 -2.27
C HIS A 2 -3.76 4.98 -1.96
N ALA A 3 -4.66 5.68 -2.65
CA ALA A 3 -5.15 6.99 -2.26
C ALA A 3 -5.86 6.92 -0.91
N ARG A 4 -5.58 7.88 -0.04
CA ARG A 4 -6.31 8.09 1.21
C ARG A 4 -7.58 8.85 0.89
N VAL A 5 -8.72 8.20 1.05
CA VAL A 5 -10.03 8.75 0.75
C VAL A 5 -10.80 8.93 2.05
N ALA A 6 -11.14 10.16 2.38
CA ALA A 6 -12.05 10.49 3.46
C ALA A 6 -13.45 10.70 2.87
N ILE A 7 -14.49 10.18 3.53
CA ILE A 7 -15.86 10.20 3.02
C ILE A 7 -16.77 10.70 4.12
N ALA A 8 -17.47 11.82 3.88
CA ALA A 8 -18.47 12.31 4.80
C ALA A 8 -19.67 11.34 4.84
N SER A 9 -20.23 11.09 6.02
CA SER A 9 -21.39 10.20 6.20
C SER A 9 -22.59 10.62 5.34
N ASN A 10 -22.80 11.93 5.17
CA ASN A 10 -23.84 12.51 4.33
C ASN A 10 -23.50 12.57 2.82
N ALA A 11 -22.27 12.20 2.41
CA ALA A 11 -21.89 12.19 0.98
C ALA A 11 -22.50 11.02 0.21
N LEU A 12 -22.99 10.00 0.90
CA LEU A 12 -23.59 8.80 0.29
C LEU A 12 -25.02 9.02 -0.18
N ASP A 13 -25.62 10.17 0.13
CA ASP A 13 -26.99 10.48 -0.26
C ASP A 13 -27.06 10.77 -1.77
N THR A 14 -27.89 10.00 -2.46
CA THR A 14 -28.17 10.10 -3.90
C THR A 14 -29.68 10.05 -4.16
N ALA A 15 -30.49 10.52 -3.20
CA ALA A 15 -31.95 10.47 -3.27
C ALA A 15 -32.55 11.23 -4.48
N ASP A 16 -31.79 12.17 -5.05
CA ASP A 16 -32.12 12.92 -6.25
C ASP A 16 -31.93 12.12 -7.55
N LEU A 17 -31.28 10.95 -7.49
CA LEU A 17 -31.02 10.09 -8.65
C LEU A 17 -31.98 8.89 -8.69
N PRO A 18 -32.35 8.42 -9.91
CA PRO A 18 -32.98 7.12 -10.07
C PRO A 18 -32.13 6.00 -9.46
N PRO A 19 -32.73 4.97 -8.81
CA PRO A 19 -31.97 3.93 -8.11
C PRO A 19 -30.88 3.24 -8.94
N ALA A 20 -31.15 2.96 -10.22
CA ALA A 20 -30.18 2.33 -11.11
C ALA A 20 -28.95 3.23 -11.40
N ALA A 21 -29.16 4.55 -11.51
CA ALA A 21 -28.09 5.52 -11.70
C ALA A 21 -27.25 5.66 -10.43
N ALA A 22 -27.90 5.76 -9.26
CA ALA A 22 -27.25 5.78 -7.96
C ALA A 22 -26.38 4.54 -7.72
N VAL A 23 -26.90 3.34 -8.00
CA VAL A 23 -26.12 2.08 -7.90
C VAL A 23 -24.91 2.09 -8.82
N THR A 24 -25.05 2.57 -10.06
CA THR A 24 -23.94 2.64 -11.03
C THR A 24 -22.85 3.60 -10.56
N LEU A 25 -23.24 4.76 -10.03
CA LEU A 25 -22.35 5.77 -9.49
C LEU A 25 -21.57 5.25 -8.29
N HIS A 26 -22.24 4.63 -7.33
CA HIS A 26 -21.57 4.01 -6.18
C HIS A 26 -20.67 2.85 -6.60
N ARG A 27 -21.09 2.01 -7.55
CA ARG A 27 -20.26 0.92 -8.07
C ARG A 27 -18.95 1.45 -8.66
N LEU A 28 -19.02 2.50 -9.49
CA LEU A 28 -17.85 3.12 -10.08
C LEU A 28 -16.85 3.61 -9.02
N LEU A 29 -17.33 4.35 -8.01
CA LEU A 29 -16.49 4.81 -6.91
C LEU A 29 -15.88 3.62 -6.15
N LEU A 30 -16.71 2.63 -5.79
CA LEU A 30 -16.27 1.47 -5.01
C LEU A 30 -15.25 0.61 -5.74
N ASP A 31 -15.37 0.47 -7.06
CA ASP A 31 -14.37 -0.26 -7.86
C ASP A 31 -13.03 0.48 -7.91
N ARG A 32 -13.04 1.82 -7.99
CA ARG A 32 -11.83 2.64 -7.84
C ARG A 32 -11.22 2.51 -6.46
N LEU A 33 -12.04 2.54 -5.40
CA LEU A 33 -11.56 2.37 -4.04
C LEU A 33 -10.97 0.97 -3.82
N ARG A 34 -11.64 -0.09 -4.28
CA ARG A 34 -11.13 -1.47 -4.18
C ARG A 34 -9.75 -1.61 -4.81
N ALA A 35 -9.55 -1.00 -5.98
CA ALA A 35 -8.28 -1.08 -6.69
C ALA A 35 -7.20 -0.16 -6.09
N TYR A 36 -7.54 1.10 -5.79
CA TYR A 36 -6.55 2.15 -5.56
C TYR A 36 -6.83 3.01 -4.34
N GLY A 37 -7.73 2.60 -3.45
CA GLY A 37 -8.15 3.39 -2.30
C GLY A 37 -7.90 2.71 -0.96
N ARG A 38 -7.83 3.55 0.07
CA ARG A 38 -7.97 3.21 1.49
C ARG A 38 -8.82 4.30 2.15
N LEU A 39 -9.54 3.96 3.21
CA LEU A 39 -10.39 4.91 3.91
C LEU A 39 -9.65 5.58 5.07
N ALA A 40 -9.82 6.89 5.18
CA ALA A 40 -9.34 7.70 6.28
C ALA A 40 -10.53 8.35 7.00
N PHE A 41 -10.59 8.17 8.31
CA PHE A 41 -11.66 8.69 9.16
C PHE A 41 -11.11 9.68 10.17
N ALA A 42 -11.93 10.66 10.54
CA ALA A 42 -11.55 11.69 11.49
C ALA A 42 -11.41 11.14 12.91
N SER A 43 -12.24 10.17 13.27
CA SER A 43 -12.37 9.59 14.60
C SER A 43 -13.15 8.26 14.55
N ASP A 44 -13.18 7.49 15.65
CA ASP A 44 -14.00 6.27 15.73
C ASP A 44 -15.52 6.56 15.64
N PRO A 45 -16.06 7.66 16.21
CA PRO A 45 -17.43 8.09 15.93
C PRO A 45 -17.72 8.33 14.45
N ASP A 46 -16.79 8.95 13.70
CA ASP A 46 -16.94 9.20 12.25
C ASP A 46 -17.08 7.88 11.45
N VAL A 47 -16.36 6.82 11.87
CA VAL A 47 -16.56 5.47 11.32
C VAL A 47 -17.99 4.97 11.57
N SER A 48 -18.49 5.16 12.79
CA SER A 48 -19.84 4.74 13.20
C SER A 48 -20.91 5.49 12.42
N ASP A 49 -20.73 6.79 12.19
CA ASP A 49 -21.64 7.62 11.42
C ASP A 49 -21.72 7.18 9.96
N LEU A 50 -20.58 6.86 9.32
CA LEU A 50 -20.59 6.33 7.96
C LEU A 50 -21.27 4.95 7.90
N LEU A 51 -21.00 4.06 8.86
CA LEU A 51 -21.66 2.75 8.93
C LEU A 51 -23.17 2.88 9.12
N TYR A 52 -23.61 3.84 9.94
CA TYR A 52 -25.03 4.16 10.10
C TYR A 52 -25.64 4.68 8.81
N ALA A 53 -24.97 5.62 8.12
CA ALA A 53 -25.41 6.13 6.83
C ALA A 53 -25.53 5.03 5.76
N ILE A 54 -24.61 4.07 5.73
CA ILE A 54 -24.70 2.94 4.81
C ILE A 54 -25.90 2.04 5.12
N ARG A 55 -26.18 1.80 6.41
CA ARG A 55 -27.25 0.89 6.83
C ARG A 55 -28.64 1.50 6.75
N ASN A 56 -28.75 2.78 7.08
CA ASN A 56 -30.03 3.45 7.36
C ASN A 56 -30.24 4.71 6.51
N GLY A 57 -29.25 5.17 5.75
CA GLY A 57 -29.32 6.41 4.97
C GLY A 57 -30.44 6.37 3.91
N PRO A 58 -31.40 7.30 3.93
CA PRO A 58 -32.60 7.22 3.09
C PRO A 58 -32.27 7.28 1.59
N GLY A 59 -31.21 8.00 1.21
CA GLY A 59 -30.80 8.17 -0.20
C GLY A 59 -29.83 7.15 -0.76
N LEU A 60 -29.59 6.03 -0.06
CA LEU A 60 -28.70 4.96 -0.53
C LEU A 60 -29.51 3.71 -0.90
N PRO A 61 -29.62 3.33 -2.20
CA PRO A 61 -30.39 2.16 -2.63
C PRO A 61 -29.87 0.83 -2.05
N PRO A 62 -30.73 -0.19 -1.84
CA PRO A 62 -30.34 -1.46 -1.22
C PRO A 62 -29.11 -2.15 -1.84
N ASP A 63 -29.01 -2.17 -3.17
CA ASP A 63 -27.86 -2.77 -3.86
C ASP A 63 -26.57 -1.99 -3.62
N ALA A 64 -26.64 -0.67 -3.55
CA ALA A 64 -25.48 0.16 -3.20
C ALA A 64 -25.05 -0.10 -1.74
N ARG A 65 -26.00 -0.27 -0.81
CA ARG A 65 -25.71 -0.64 0.59
C ARG A 65 -24.93 -1.96 0.69
N LYS A 66 -25.34 -2.96 -0.10
CA LYS A 66 -24.65 -4.26 -0.20
C LYS A 66 -23.21 -4.07 -0.69
N LEU A 67 -23.01 -3.33 -1.79
CA LEU A 67 -21.67 -3.06 -2.34
C LEU A 67 -20.76 -2.36 -1.32
N TRP A 68 -21.27 -1.33 -0.64
CA TRP A 68 -20.53 -0.64 0.42
C TRP A 68 -20.13 -1.57 1.56
N SER A 69 -21.06 -2.41 2.01
CA SER A 69 -20.81 -3.37 3.09
C SER A 69 -19.70 -4.35 2.72
N GLU A 70 -19.72 -4.89 1.49
CA GLU A 70 -18.67 -5.77 0.98
C GLU A 70 -17.29 -5.08 0.93
N VAL A 71 -17.23 -3.82 0.47
CA VAL A 71 -15.98 -3.05 0.44
C VAL A 71 -15.45 -2.78 1.83
N LEU A 72 -16.30 -2.38 2.79
CA LEU A 72 -15.86 -2.11 4.16
C LEU A 72 -15.34 -3.36 4.86
N VAL A 73 -16.01 -4.51 4.72
CA VAL A 73 -15.53 -5.78 5.25
C VAL A 73 -14.15 -6.13 4.66
N SER A 74 -14.00 -6.00 3.34
CA SER A 74 -12.72 -6.20 2.66
C SER A 74 -11.65 -5.26 3.20
N PHE A 75 -11.93 -3.96 3.30
CA PHE A 75 -10.97 -2.96 3.76
C PHE A 75 -10.55 -3.18 5.21
N TYR A 76 -11.47 -3.60 6.08
CA TYR A 76 -11.14 -3.97 7.45
C TYR A 76 -10.20 -5.18 7.50
N LYS A 77 -10.53 -6.26 6.77
CA LYS A 77 -9.71 -7.46 6.66
C LYS A 77 -8.30 -7.13 6.15
N HIS A 78 -8.22 -6.26 5.15
CA HIS A 78 -7.00 -5.82 4.51
C HIS A 78 -6.42 -4.54 5.12
N LYS A 79 -6.76 -4.15 6.36
CA LYS A 79 -6.13 -2.99 7.04
C LYS A 79 -6.05 -1.70 6.20
N ARG A 80 -7.04 -1.47 5.33
CA ARG A 80 -7.19 -0.26 4.48
C ARG A 80 -8.10 0.79 5.12
N ILE A 81 -8.31 0.70 6.43
CA ILE A 81 -9.04 1.70 7.22
C ILE A 81 -8.07 2.29 8.23
N SER A 82 -8.00 3.62 8.28
CA SER A 82 -7.24 4.37 9.27
C SER A 82 -8.12 5.44 9.91
N VAL A 83 -7.96 5.58 11.22
CA VAL A 83 -8.55 6.66 12.01
C VAL A 83 -7.43 7.61 12.42
N GLN A 84 -7.64 8.90 12.23
CA GLN A 84 -6.65 9.94 12.58
C GLN A 84 -6.37 9.94 14.08
N LYS A 85 -5.10 10.13 14.44
CA LYS A 85 -4.63 10.27 15.82
C LYS A 85 -3.60 11.42 15.88
N PRO A 86 -3.89 12.54 16.57
CA PRO A 86 -5.14 12.83 17.28
C PRO A 86 -6.36 12.92 16.34
N ASN A 87 -7.56 12.80 16.92
CA ASN A 87 -8.81 12.94 16.16
C ASN A 87 -8.89 14.33 15.51
N THR A 88 -9.55 14.41 14.36
CA THR A 88 -9.83 15.67 13.66
C THR A 88 -11.33 15.89 13.47
N THR A 89 -11.72 16.96 12.78
CA THR A 89 -13.12 17.27 12.48
C THR A 89 -13.63 16.38 11.33
N PRO A 90 -14.77 15.67 11.51
CA PRO A 90 -15.42 14.93 10.43
C PRO A 90 -15.72 15.79 9.21
N LEU A 91 -15.61 15.24 8.01
CA LEU A 91 -15.87 15.98 6.76
C LEU A 91 -17.27 16.58 6.69
N ALA A 92 -18.27 15.91 7.27
CA ALA A 92 -19.66 16.39 7.31
C ALA A 92 -19.80 17.73 8.06
N ASN A 93 -18.86 18.06 8.94
CA ASN A 93 -18.88 19.25 9.79
C ASN A 93 -17.93 20.36 9.33
N ILE A 94 -17.19 20.15 8.24
CA ILE A 94 -16.30 21.15 7.67
C ILE A 94 -17.11 22.26 6.99
N LYS A 95 -16.77 23.52 7.27
CA LYS A 95 -17.55 24.69 6.85
C LYS A 95 -17.01 25.36 5.58
N ASP A 96 -15.70 25.30 5.37
CA ASP A 96 -15.00 25.95 4.26
C ASP A 96 -13.76 25.16 3.84
N ILE A 97 -13.18 25.56 2.70
CA ILE A 97 -12.06 24.85 2.06
C ILE A 97 -10.74 24.99 2.83
N ASP A 98 -10.56 26.07 3.57
CA ASP A 98 -9.31 26.33 4.28
C ASP A 98 -9.23 25.49 5.55
N ASP A 99 -10.34 25.36 6.30
CA ASP A 99 -10.46 24.43 7.43
C ASP A 99 -10.30 22.97 6.96
N LEU A 100 -10.88 22.62 5.80
CA LEU A 100 -10.69 21.31 5.19
C LEU A 100 -9.21 21.00 4.97
N ARG A 101 -8.49 21.91 4.30
CA ARG A 101 -7.08 21.73 3.97
C ARG A 101 -6.20 21.74 5.21
N ALA A 102 -6.46 22.61 6.18
CA ALA A 102 -5.71 22.65 7.43
C ALA A 102 -5.80 21.32 8.18
N ARG A 103 -6.97 20.68 8.19
CA ARG A 103 -7.23 19.45 8.94
C ARG A 103 -6.91 18.16 8.20
N TRP A 104 -7.03 18.15 6.88
CA TRP A 104 -6.97 16.92 6.08
C TRP A 104 -5.80 16.83 5.10
N LYS A 105 -5.00 17.89 4.89
CA LYS A 105 -3.89 17.91 3.91
C LYS A 105 -2.93 16.73 4.00
N SER A 106 -2.57 16.29 5.21
CA SER A 106 -1.67 15.15 5.42
C SER A 106 -2.40 13.83 5.65
N ALA A 107 -3.74 13.85 5.74
CA ALA A 107 -4.57 12.73 6.14
C ALA A 107 -5.34 12.10 4.96
N ALA A 108 -5.69 12.91 3.96
CA ALA A 108 -6.45 12.50 2.80
C ALA A 108 -5.80 13.06 1.52
N ASP A 109 -5.87 12.26 0.46
CA ASP A 109 -5.62 12.67 -0.91
C ASP A 109 -6.94 13.10 -1.60
N VAL A 110 -8.08 12.52 -1.17
CA VAL A 110 -9.43 12.86 -1.66
C VAL A 110 -10.39 13.00 -0.48
N ALA A 111 -11.18 14.07 -0.46
CA ALA A 111 -12.29 14.31 0.45
C ALA A 111 -13.61 14.24 -0.30
N VAL A 112 -14.40 13.20 -0.04
CA VAL A 112 -15.73 13.00 -0.61
C VAL A 112 -16.78 13.65 0.28
N VAL A 113 -17.46 14.66 -0.23
CA VAL A 113 -18.41 15.52 0.49
C VAL A 113 -19.81 15.45 -0.11
N ALA A 114 -20.82 15.79 0.68
CA ALA A 114 -22.19 15.88 0.18
C ALA A 114 -22.35 17.02 -0.84
N SER A 115 -23.24 16.84 -1.81
CA SER A 115 -23.55 17.85 -2.84
C SER A 115 -23.96 19.20 -2.24
N ALA A 116 -24.68 19.19 -1.11
CA ALA A 116 -25.07 20.40 -0.38
C ALA A 116 -23.88 21.21 0.19
N SER A 117 -22.72 20.60 0.37
CA SER A 117 -21.50 21.26 0.85
C SER A 117 -20.63 21.81 -0.30
N CYS A 118 -20.89 21.43 -1.55
CA CYS A 118 -20.04 21.76 -2.70
C CYS A 118 -19.87 23.25 -2.93
N SER A 119 -20.96 24.03 -2.88
CA SER A 119 -20.90 25.48 -3.11
C SER A 119 -20.02 26.19 -2.08
N LYS A 120 -20.13 25.79 -0.80
CA LYS A 120 -19.33 26.34 0.30
C LYS A 120 -17.84 25.98 0.19
N LEU A 121 -17.54 24.82 -0.40
CA LEU A 121 -16.17 24.33 -0.60
C LEU A 121 -15.58 24.74 -1.96
N GLY A 122 -16.31 25.51 -2.77
CA GLY A 122 -15.86 25.96 -4.09
C GLY A 122 -15.81 24.86 -5.15
N VAL A 123 -16.54 23.76 -4.95
CA VAL A 123 -16.62 22.65 -5.91
C VAL A 123 -17.55 23.05 -7.06
N PRO A 124 -17.07 23.08 -8.32
CA PRO A 124 -17.92 23.39 -9.47
C PRO A 124 -19.07 22.37 -9.62
N ALA A 125 -20.30 22.85 -9.73
CA ALA A 125 -21.49 22.01 -9.76
C ALA A 125 -21.56 21.08 -10.98
N ASP A 126 -21.02 21.52 -12.13
CA ASP A 126 -20.97 20.78 -13.39
C ASP A 126 -20.00 19.59 -13.35
N LYS A 127 -18.93 19.69 -12.55
CA LYS A 127 -17.89 18.66 -12.44
C LYS A 127 -18.03 17.79 -11.19
N GLY A 128 -18.59 18.35 -10.11
CA GLY A 128 -18.62 17.71 -8.80
C GLY A 128 -17.23 17.39 -8.25
N LEU A 129 -16.19 18.10 -8.72
CA LEU A 129 -14.78 17.89 -8.38
C LEU A 129 -14.01 19.21 -8.42
N LEU A 130 -13.26 19.48 -7.35
CA LEU A 130 -12.27 20.53 -7.24
C LEU A 130 -10.90 19.90 -6.95
N ALA A 131 -10.01 19.97 -7.93
CA ALA A 131 -8.61 19.57 -7.79
C ALA A 131 -7.72 20.76 -8.16
N ILE A 132 -6.88 21.19 -7.23
CA ILE A 132 -5.94 22.30 -7.45
C ILE A 132 -4.52 21.73 -7.39
N PRO A 133 -3.70 21.87 -8.45
CA PRO A 133 -2.33 21.38 -8.46
C PRO A 133 -1.54 21.85 -7.24
N GLY A 134 -0.89 20.90 -6.56
CA GLY A 134 -0.08 21.18 -5.36
C GLY A 134 -0.88 21.34 -4.06
N LEU A 135 -2.22 21.34 -4.10
CA LEU A 135 -3.07 21.39 -2.91
C LEU A 135 -3.78 20.05 -2.70
N SER A 136 -3.75 19.56 -1.47
CA SER A 136 -4.41 18.32 -1.03
C SER A 136 -5.39 18.65 0.11
N PRO A 137 -6.51 17.93 0.23
CA PRO A 137 -7.02 16.90 -0.68
C PRO A 137 -7.75 17.47 -1.91
N ASP A 138 -7.93 16.64 -2.94
CA ASP A 138 -8.97 16.85 -3.96
C ASP A 138 -10.34 16.80 -3.26
N VAL A 139 -11.25 17.73 -3.57
CA VAL A 139 -12.59 17.74 -2.97
C VAL A 139 -13.61 17.34 -4.02
N ALA A 140 -14.40 16.30 -3.74
CA ALA A 140 -15.31 15.75 -4.72
C ALA A 140 -16.65 15.35 -4.11
N THR A 141 -17.69 15.34 -4.92
CA THR A 141 -18.92 14.58 -4.65
C THR A 141 -18.66 13.10 -4.88
N THR A 142 -19.61 12.24 -4.47
CA THR A 142 -19.56 10.81 -4.82
C THR A 142 -19.50 10.59 -6.34
N TYR A 143 -20.11 11.46 -7.14
CA TYR A 143 -20.00 11.46 -8.61
C TYR A 143 -18.57 11.75 -9.08
N GLY A 144 -17.97 12.85 -8.63
CA GLY A 144 -16.65 13.29 -9.09
C GLY A 144 -15.47 12.50 -8.51
N ALA A 145 -15.66 11.85 -7.36
CA ALA A 145 -14.58 11.22 -6.60
C ALA A 145 -13.86 10.12 -7.39
N ALA A 146 -14.58 9.35 -8.21
CA ALA A 146 -13.99 8.29 -9.03
C ALA A 146 -12.99 8.82 -10.10
N PHE A 147 -13.04 10.11 -10.40
CA PHE A 147 -12.24 10.78 -11.42
C PHE A 147 -11.22 11.77 -10.82
N SER A 148 -11.04 11.76 -9.49
CA SER A 148 -10.06 12.62 -8.84
C SER A 148 -8.65 12.37 -9.40
N PRO A 149 -7.89 13.42 -9.74
CA PRO A 149 -6.49 13.33 -10.14
C PRO A 149 -5.62 12.52 -9.17
N ALA A 150 -5.89 12.59 -7.87
CA ALA A 150 -5.18 11.79 -6.89
C ALA A 150 -5.39 10.27 -7.07
N ILE A 151 -6.63 9.82 -7.34
CA ILE A 151 -6.91 8.41 -7.65
C ILE A 151 -6.32 8.03 -9.01
N GLU A 152 -6.48 8.89 -10.02
CA GLU A 152 -5.96 8.67 -11.37
C GLU A 152 -4.43 8.53 -11.39
N ARG A 153 -3.71 9.31 -10.56
CA ARG A 153 -2.26 9.16 -10.39
C ARG A 153 -1.87 7.74 -9.98
N PHE A 154 -2.58 7.17 -9.00
CA PHE A 154 -2.29 5.82 -8.52
C PHE A 154 -2.73 4.73 -9.49
N ARG A 155 -3.77 4.99 -10.30
CA ARG A 155 -4.12 4.13 -11.42
C ARG A 155 -3.00 4.11 -12.46
N ASN A 156 -2.52 5.26 -12.91
CA ASN A 156 -1.46 5.34 -13.92
C ASN A 156 -0.17 4.67 -13.42
N LEU A 157 0.23 4.90 -12.17
CA LEU A 157 1.38 4.21 -11.58
C LEU A 157 1.20 2.68 -11.52
N ALA A 158 -0.02 2.20 -11.35
CA ALA A 158 -0.34 0.77 -11.33
C ALA A 158 -0.34 0.13 -12.73
N ASP A 159 -0.81 0.88 -13.72
CA ASP A 159 -1.00 0.41 -15.09
C ASP A 159 0.30 0.53 -15.91
N ASP A 160 1.03 1.64 -15.78
CA ASP A 160 2.27 1.91 -16.53
C ASP A 160 3.49 1.25 -15.89
N GLY A 161 3.52 1.20 -14.55
CA GLY A 161 4.46 0.38 -13.80
C GLY A 161 5.94 0.61 -14.12
N PHE A 162 6.41 1.84 -14.32
CA PHE A 162 7.76 2.11 -14.82
C PHE A 162 8.50 3.25 -14.12
N LEU A 163 9.80 3.03 -13.84
CA LEU A 163 10.72 4.04 -13.33
C LEU A 163 11.94 4.12 -14.26
N PRO A 164 12.16 5.26 -14.96
CA PRO A 164 13.22 5.36 -15.96
C PRO A 164 14.62 5.42 -15.34
N HIS A 165 15.63 5.10 -16.17
CA HIS A 165 17.05 5.31 -15.87
C HIS A 165 17.31 6.72 -15.31
N GLY A 166 18.18 6.81 -14.30
CA GLY A 166 18.53 8.06 -13.62
C GLY A 166 17.53 8.51 -12.55
N SER A 167 16.32 7.92 -12.50
CA SER A 167 15.35 8.25 -11.45
C SER A 167 15.83 7.84 -10.07
N SER A 168 15.47 8.62 -9.05
CA SER A 168 15.76 8.26 -7.66
C SER A 168 14.89 7.09 -7.19
N ARG A 169 15.47 6.14 -6.45
CA ARG A 169 14.73 5.08 -5.74
C ARG A 169 13.75 5.65 -4.71
N SER A 170 14.00 6.86 -4.19
CA SER A 170 13.07 7.55 -3.29
C SER A 170 11.72 7.83 -3.94
N ARG A 171 11.69 8.01 -5.26
CA ARG A 171 10.44 8.14 -6.02
C ARG A 171 9.62 6.85 -5.97
N PHE A 172 10.24 5.70 -6.21
CA PHE A 172 9.56 4.40 -6.07
C PHE A 172 9.09 4.15 -4.64
N GLN A 173 9.90 4.57 -3.65
CA GLN A 173 9.49 4.56 -2.25
C GLN A 173 8.18 5.34 -2.05
N THR A 174 8.16 6.65 -2.33
CA THR A 174 7.02 7.52 -2.02
C THR A 174 5.80 7.23 -2.90
N ASP A 175 5.99 6.94 -4.18
CA ASP A 175 4.88 6.77 -5.12
C ASP A 175 4.27 5.35 -5.06
N VAL A 176 5.07 4.32 -4.76
CA VAL A 176 4.66 2.92 -4.88
C VAL A 176 4.62 2.19 -3.54
N LEU A 177 5.73 2.19 -2.80
CA LEU A 177 5.86 1.36 -1.59
C LEU A 177 5.17 1.96 -0.37
N GLU A 178 5.38 3.25 -0.08
CA GLU A 178 4.79 3.89 1.10
C GLU A 178 3.25 3.81 1.12
N PRO A 179 2.53 4.09 0.02
CA PRO A 179 1.07 3.98 -0.01
C PRO A 179 0.55 2.55 0.23
N LEU A 180 1.37 1.55 -0.08
CA LEU A 180 1.05 0.13 0.11
C LEU A 180 1.42 -0.38 1.50
N ALA A 181 2.57 0.04 2.01
CA ALA A 181 3.08 -0.34 3.32
C ALA A 181 2.35 0.39 4.46
N ALA A 182 1.81 1.58 4.21
CA ALA A 182 1.12 2.37 5.22
C ALA A 182 -0.02 1.58 5.87
N GLY A 183 0.07 1.32 7.18
CA GLY A 183 -0.91 0.54 7.93
C GLY A 183 -0.83 -0.98 7.74
N ALA A 184 0.08 -1.49 6.91
CA ALA A 184 0.35 -2.92 6.80
C ALA A 184 0.89 -3.47 8.13
N ARG A 185 0.36 -4.62 8.55
CA ARG A 185 0.82 -5.40 9.72
C ARG A 185 1.82 -6.47 9.32
N THR A 186 1.73 -6.97 8.10
CA THR A 186 2.70 -7.92 7.56
C THR A 186 3.12 -7.51 6.16
N ALA A 187 4.39 -7.77 5.84
CA ALA A 187 4.92 -7.75 4.49
C ALA A 187 5.68 -9.05 4.20
N THR A 188 5.48 -9.64 3.04
CA THR A 188 6.19 -10.83 2.57
C THR A 188 6.99 -10.47 1.33
N ILE A 189 8.30 -10.65 1.38
CA ILE A 189 9.22 -10.41 0.26
C ILE A 189 9.69 -11.77 -0.26
N VAL A 190 9.51 -12.02 -1.55
CA VAL A 190 10.02 -13.20 -2.25
C VAL A 190 10.96 -12.74 -3.34
N ASP A 191 12.23 -13.10 -3.25
CA ASP A 191 13.20 -12.89 -4.34
C ASP A 191 14.35 -13.90 -4.19
N ARG A 192 14.58 -14.67 -5.25
CA ARG A 192 15.66 -15.66 -5.35
C ARG A 192 17.03 -15.07 -5.01
N TYR A 193 17.28 -13.84 -5.43
CA TYR A 193 18.58 -13.18 -5.35
C TYR A 193 18.62 -12.07 -4.31
N TYR A 194 17.62 -12.00 -3.42
CA TYR A 194 17.46 -10.87 -2.49
C TYR A 194 18.72 -10.54 -1.69
N PHE A 195 19.47 -11.57 -1.26
CA PHE A 195 20.68 -11.44 -0.45
C PHE A 195 21.99 -11.57 -1.23
N ALA A 196 21.95 -11.74 -2.55
CA ALA A 196 23.15 -12.02 -3.36
C ALA A 196 24.26 -10.97 -3.16
N ARG A 197 23.89 -9.70 -3.01
CA ARG A 197 24.82 -8.60 -2.76
C ARG A 197 25.33 -8.56 -1.32
N LEU A 198 24.49 -8.89 -0.34
CA LEU A 198 24.87 -8.98 1.07
C LEU A 198 26.00 -10.02 1.26
N TRP A 199 25.90 -11.17 0.58
CA TRP A 199 26.90 -12.23 0.64
C TRP A 199 28.20 -11.93 -0.14
N ARG A 200 28.14 -11.06 -1.15
CA ARG A 200 29.35 -10.56 -1.85
C ARG A 200 30.11 -9.55 -0.98
N ALA A 201 29.42 -8.69 -0.24
CA ALA A 201 30.07 -7.75 0.68
C ALA A 201 30.80 -8.44 1.84
N THR A 202 30.34 -9.61 2.29
CA THR A 202 31.05 -10.38 3.32
C THR A 202 32.35 -11.01 2.82
N THR A 203 32.51 -11.17 1.51
CA THR A 203 33.73 -11.70 0.88
C THR A 203 34.65 -10.59 0.37
N ASP A 204 34.09 -9.45 -0.05
CA ASP A 204 34.81 -8.26 -0.48
C ASP A 204 34.52 -7.07 0.46
N ARG A 205 35.48 -6.79 1.35
CA ARG A 205 35.41 -5.73 2.39
C ARG A 205 35.26 -4.31 1.84
N THR A 206 35.33 -4.12 0.52
CA THR A 206 35.23 -2.79 -0.12
C THR A 206 33.82 -2.46 -0.64
N SER A 207 32.89 -3.41 -0.65
CA SER A 207 31.56 -3.18 -1.23
C SER A 207 30.50 -2.77 -0.19
N ASN A 208 29.95 -1.56 -0.33
CA ASN A 208 28.78 -1.06 0.41
C ASN A 208 27.45 -1.75 -0.04
N ALA A 209 27.49 -3.02 -0.44
CA ALA A 209 26.50 -3.68 -1.29
C ALA A 209 25.22 -4.17 -0.57
N SER A 210 25.00 -3.81 0.70
CA SER A 210 23.73 -4.10 1.40
C SER A 210 22.61 -3.11 1.07
N GLY A 211 22.86 -2.18 0.14
CA GLY A 211 22.10 -0.96 -0.10
C GLY A 211 20.59 -1.15 -0.21
N HIS A 212 20.10 -2.06 -1.05
CA HIS A 212 18.65 -2.22 -1.26
C HIS A 212 17.96 -2.92 -0.10
N VAL A 213 18.57 -3.94 0.50
CA VAL A 213 17.96 -4.69 1.60
C VAL A 213 17.78 -3.80 2.82
N ALA A 214 18.85 -3.09 3.22
CA ALA A 214 18.79 -2.16 4.34
C ALA A 214 17.87 -0.98 4.06
N TRP A 215 17.87 -0.44 2.83
CA TRP A 215 16.94 0.62 2.42
C TRP A 215 15.48 0.17 2.50
N MET A 216 15.15 -1.01 1.97
CA MET A 216 13.79 -1.55 2.01
C MET A 216 13.31 -1.72 3.45
N LEU A 217 14.13 -2.30 4.33
CA LEU A 217 13.74 -2.48 5.73
C LEU A 217 13.60 -1.15 6.48
N ARG A 218 14.45 -0.15 6.22
CA ARG A 218 14.28 1.21 6.79
C ARG A 218 12.96 1.84 6.36
N LEU A 219 12.62 1.72 5.08
CA LEU A 219 11.36 2.22 4.53
C LEU A 219 10.17 1.56 5.23
N LEU A 220 10.18 0.22 5.30
CA LEU A 220 9.10 -0.53 5.94
C LEU A 220 8.98 -0.19 7.43
N ASP A 221 10.10 -0.04 8.14
CA ASP A 221 10.13 0.36 9.55
C ASP A 221 9.59 1.77 9.80
N GLY A 222 9.76 2.68 8.84
CA GLY A 222 9.23 4.03 8.93
C GLY A 222 7.72 4.13 8.70
N VAL A 223 7.13 3.21 7.93
CA VAL A 223 5.81 3.43 7.32
C VAL A 223 4.76 2.37 7.71
N MET A 224 5.15 1.13 7.97
CA MET A 224 4.21 0.08 8.38
C MET A 224 3.51 0.40 9.70
N ALA A 225 2.51 -0.39 10.10
CA ALA A 225 1.86 -0.21 11.40
C ALA A 225 2.82 -0.59 12.55
N PRO A 226 2.74 0.06 13.73
CA PRO A 226 3.57 -0.31 14.89
C PRO A 226 3.33 -1.76 15.33
N GLY A 227 4.38 -2.55 15.54
CA GLY A 227 4.29 -3.99 15.78
C GLY A 227 4.09 -4.80 14.49
N ALA A 228 4.61 -4.32 13.37
CA ALA A 228 4.54 -5.04 12.09
C ALA A 228 5.60 -6.15 11.99
N GLU A 229 5.30 -7.13 11.14
CA GLU A 229 6.22 -8.23 10.81
C GLU A 229 6.63 -8.19 9.32
N VAL A 230 7.89 -8.49 9.05
CA VAL A 230 8.39 -8.70 7.68
C VAL A 230 8.92 -10.12 7.56
N HIS A 231 8.46 -10.86 6.55
CA HIS A 231 8.95 -12.19 6.22
C HIS A 231 9.66 -12.15 4.88
N ILE A 232 10.93 -12.55 4.86
CA ILE A 232 11.74 -12.60 3.65
C ILE A 232 12.00 -14.06 3.29
N ILE A 233 11.65 -14.45 2.06
CA ILE A 233 11.86 -15.77 1.50
C ILE A 233 12.80 -15.64 0.31
N ALA A 234 13.95 -16.31 0.38
CA ALA A 234 14.97 -16.29 -0.67
C ALA A 234 15.55 -17.69 -0.92
N ASP A 235 16.20 -17.86 -2.05
CA ASP A 235 16.92 -19.10 -2.41
C ASP A 235 18.35 -19.05 -1.87
N ARG A 236 18.82 -20.18 -1.38
CA ARG A 236 20.20 -20.37 -0.94
C ARG A 236 21.05 -20.54 -2.18
N PHE A 237 21.77 -19.49 -2.54
CA PHE A 237 22.54 -19.46 -3.78
C PHE A 237 23.69 -20.49 -3.74
N LEU A 238 23.71 -21.39 -4.72
CA LEU A 238 24.62 -22.55 -4.77
C LEU A 238 26.12 -22.20 -4.75
N GLN A 239 26.48 -20.98 -5.18
CA GLN A 239 27.89 -20.56 -5.25
C GLN A 239 28.43 -19.98 -3.94
N ALA A 240 27.63 -19.93 -2.87
CA ALA A 240 28.06 -19.45 -1.55
C ALA A 240 27.84 -20.53 -0.47
N PRO A 241 28.57 -21.67 -0.53
CA PRO A 241 28.34 -22.82 0.36
C PRO A 241 28.54 -22.53 1.85
N SER A 242 29.30 -21.49 2.20
CA SER A 242 29.52 -21.01 3.58
C SER A 242 28.37 -20.13 4.12
N VAL A 243 27.36 -19.81 3.30
CA VAL A 243 26.23 -18.99 3.73
C VAL A 243 25.16 -19.87 4.35
N ASP A 244 24.93 -19.63 5.64
CA ASP A 244 23.79 -20.15 6.39
C ASP A 244 22.80 -19.01 6.77
N VAL A 245 21.68 -19.41 7.37
CA VAL A 245 20.58 -18.49 7.70
C VAL A 245 20.93 -17.55 8.85
N ASP A 246 21.75 -18.00 9.81
CA ASP A 246 22.11 -17.22 11.00
C ASP A 246 23.14 -16.15 10.64
N ASN A 247 24.14 -16.50 9.84
CA ASN A 247 25.10 -15.55 9.27
C ASN A 247 24.40 -14.51 8.38
N THR A 248 23.41 -14.92 7.59
CA THR A 248 22.62 -13.99 6.77
C THR A 248 21.79 -13.06 7.65
N ALA A 249 21.17 -13.57 8.72
CA ALA A 249 20.43 -12.75 9.67
C ALA A 249 21.32 -11.75 10.41
N ALA A 250 22.52 -12.17 10.84
CA ALA A 250 23.50 -11.30 11.48
C ALA A 250 23.99 -10.19 10.54
N ALA A 251 24.34 -10.54 9.29
CA ALA A 251 24.75 -9.56 8.27
C ALA A 251 23.63 -8.55 7.96
N LEU A 252 22.38 -9.02 7.91
CA LEU A 252 21.23 -8.17 7.69
C LEU A 252 21.01 -7.19 8.85
N LEU A 253 21.11 -7.67 10.09
CA LEU A 253 20.98 -6.84 11.28
C LEU A 253 22.05 -5.74 11.32
N ALA A 254 23.29 -6.10 10.98
CA ALA A 254 24.41 -5.16 10.90
C ALA A 254 24.19 -4.07 9.82
N ALA A 255 23.60 -4.43 8.67
CA ALA A 255 23.38 -3.49 7.58
C ALA A 255 22.21 -2.51 7.79
N TRP A 256 21.15 -2.97 8.47
CA TRP A 256 19.92 -2.19 8.62
C TRP A 256 19.93 -1.29 9.86
N SER A 257 20.52 -1.71 10.97
CA SER A 257 20.49 -1.00 12.27
C SER A 257 19.09 -0.43 12.60
N PRO A 258 18.14 -1.29 13.01
CA PRO A 258 16.73 -0.92 13.21
C PRO A 258 16.55 0.31 14.12
N SER A 259 15.69 1.23 13.71
CA SER A 259 15.40 2.46 14.48
C SER A 259 14.81 2.13 15.86
N ARG A 260 14.99 3.05 16.82
CA ARG A 260 14.35 3.02 18.15
C ARG A 260 13.64 4.35 18.43
N PRO A 261 12.31 4.37 18.65
CA PRO A 261 11.37 3.27 18.45
C PRO A 261 11.14 2.99 16.96
N GLY A 262 11.34 1.74 16.52
CA GLY A 262 10.98 1.29 15.16
C GLY A 262 9.61 0.63 15.15
N ARG A 263 8.95 0.58 14.00
CA ARG A 263 7.58 0.03 13.86
C ARG A 263 7.56 -1.47 13.59
N ILE A 264 8.63 -2.04 13.04
CA ILE A 264 8.75 -3.48 12.85
C ILE A 264 9.14 -4.10 14.19
N CYS A 265 8.33 -5.04 14.67
CA CYS A 265 8.67 -5.85 15.85
C CYS A 265 9.41 -7.13 15.46
N LYS A 266 9.23 -7.65 14.24
CA LYS A 266 9.79 -8.93 13.83
C LYS A 266 10.21 -8.94 12.38
N VAL A 267 11.40 -9.46 12.13
CA VAL A 267 11.84 -9.82 10.78
C VAL A 267 12.24 -11.28 10.79
N SER A 268 11.54 -12.10 10.00
CA SER A 268 11.84 -13.51 9.79
C SER A 268 12.47 -13.74 8.43
N LEU A 269 13.47 -14.60 8.40
CA LEU A 269 14.17 -15.03 7.21
C LEU A 269 13.90 -16.51 6.95
N SER A 270 13.63 -16.86 5.71
CA SER A 270 13.62 -18.25 5.22
C SER A 270 14.55 -18.37 4.03
N LEU A 271 15.68 -19.05 4.22
CA LEU A 271 16.57 -19.44 3.14
C LEU A 271 16.20 -20.86 2.72
N THR A 272 15.71 -20.97 1.51
CA THR A 272 15.18 -22.20 0.93
C THR A 272 16.15 -22.75 -0.10
N ARG A 273 16.10 -24.04 -0.43
CA ARG A 273 16.89 -24.61 -1.53
C ARG A 273 15.95 -25.16 -2.58
N GLY A 274 15.87 -24.50 -3.72
CA GLY A 274 15.20 -25.05 -4.90
C GLY A 274 15.90 -26.33 -5.39
N THR A 275 15.13 -27.29 -5.87
CA THR A 275 15.63 -28.47 -6.58
C THR A 275 15.10 -28.46 -8.02
N SER A 276 15.60 -29.34 -8.88
CA SER A 276 15.04 -29.53 -10.23
C SER A 276 13.57 -29.96 -10.19
N ALA A 277 13.20 -30.81 -9.22
CA ALA A 277 11.82 -31.28 -9.02
C ALA A 277 10.91 -30.18 -8.41
N HIS A 278 11.48 -29.32 -7.56
CA HIS A 278 10.76 -28.24 -6.90
C HIS A 278 11.57 -26.92 -7.00
N PRO A 279 11.51 -26.23 -8.15
CA PRO A 279 12.27 -25.01 -8.35
C PRO A 279 11.76 -23.90 -7.44
N PHE A 280 12.68 -23.04 -6.99
CA PHE A 280 12.30 -21.78 -6.35
C PHE A 280 11.55 -20.89 -7.35
N PRO A 281 10.47 -20.21 -6.95
CA PRO A 281 9.69 -19.39 -7.88
C PRO A 281 10.51 -18.29 -8.53
N HIS A 282 10.25 -18.06 -9.82
CA HIS A 282 10.87 -16.97 -10.57
C HIS A 282 10.21 -15.62 -10.30
N ASP A 283 8.95 -15.62 -9.89
CA ASP A 283 8.21 -14.41 -9.55
C ASP A 283 8.82 -13.76 -8.31
N ARG A 284 9.23 -12.50 -8.47
CA ARG A 284 9.80 -11.70 -7.39
C ARG A 284 8.77 -10.66 -7.00
N HIS A 285 8.47 -10.58 -5.72
CA HIS A 285 7.40 -9.69 -5.26
C HIS A 285 7.53 -9.28 -3.81
N ILE A 286 6.83 -8.20 -3.48
CA ILE A 286 6.49 -7.82 -2.11
C ILE A 286 4.98 -7.76 -1.98
N ARG A 287 4.43 -8.51 -1.03
CA ARG A 287 3.00 -8.55 -0.71
C ARG A 287 2.77 -7.94 0.66
N PHE A 288 1.74 -7.10 0.77
CA PHE A 288 1.36 -6.45 2.03
C PHE A 288 0.04 -7.01 2.54
N SER A 289 -0.13 -7.00 3.87
CA SER A 289 -1.43 -7.27 4.50
C SER A 289 -2.51 -6.25 4.09
N THR A 290 -2.12 -5.17 3.40
CA THR A 290 -3.03 -4.19 2.82
C THR A 290 -3.82 -4.72 1.61
N GLY A 291 -3.73 -6.02 1.28
CA GLY A 291 -4.46 -6.60 0.15
C GLY A 291 -3.91 -6.14 -1.18
N ALA A 292 -2.59 -6.05 -1.28
CA ALA A 292 -1.89 -5.59 -2.46
C ALA A 292 -0.48 -6.19 -2.53
N ALA A 293 0.04 -6.33 -3.73
CA ALA A 293 1.42 -6.74 -3.98
C ALA A 293 2.02 -5.97 -5.16
N ILE A 294 3.35 -5.91 -5.18
CA ILE A 294 4.15 -5.42 -6.30
C ILE A 294 5.02 -6.56 -6.80
N LEU A 295 4.91 -6.86 -8.09
CA LEU A 295 5.79 -7.75 -8.83
C LEU A 295 6.97 -6.95 -9.38
N LEU A 296 8.18 -7.46 -9.26
CA LEU A 296 9.40 -6.84 -9.78
C LEU A 296 10.18 -7.87 -10.62
N PRO A 297 9.84 -8.06 -11.90
CA PRO A 297 10.47 -9.10 -12.74
C PRO A 297 12.00 -9.02 -12.76
N SER A 298 12.53 -7.79 -12.72
CA SER A 298 13.97 -7.53 -12.72
C SER A 298 14.64 -7.65 -11.35
N GLY A 299 13.89 -7.86 -10.26
CA GLY A 299 14.41 -7.99 -8.89
C GLY A 299 14.54 -6.69 -8.11
N PHE A 300 14.84 -6.82 -6.81
CA PHE A 300 15.02 -5.70 -5.91
C PHE A 300 16.43 -5.09 -5.93
N ASP A 301 17.40 -5.80 -6.51
CA ASP A 301 18.81 -5.37 -6.63
C ASP A 301 18.95 -4.09 -7.48
N ARG A 302 17.96 -3.76 -8.30
CA ARG A 302 17.91 -2.49 -9.04
C ARG A 302 17.80 -1.24 -8.16
N PHE A 303 17.44 -1.41 -6.89
CA PHE A 303 17.37 -0.34 -5.90
C PHE A 303 18.60 -0.27 -4.98
N GLU A 304 19.70 -0.96 -5.35
CA GLU A 304 20.95 -0.95 -4.61
C GLU A 304 21.51 0.48 -4.49
N GLN A 305 21.52 1.20 -5.61
CA GLN A 305 21.98 2.58 -5.72
C GLN A 305 20.85 3.58 -5.46
N PRO A 306 21.15 4.82 -5.01
CA PRO A 306 20.16 5.87 -4.83
C PRO A 306 19.37 6.21 -6.11
N ASN A 307 20.00 6.03 -7.27
CA ASN A 307 19.40 6.24 -8.58
C ASN A 307 19.40 4.94 -9.38
N VAL A 308 18.39 4.76 -10.23
CA VAL A 308 18.29 3.63 -11.15
C VAL A 308 19.41 3.71 -12.17
N THR A 309 20.30 2.73 -12.17
CA THR A 309 21.43 2.64 -13.10
C THR A 309 21.18 1.73 -14.29
N ASP A 310 20.10 0.94 -14.29
CA ASP A 310 19.73 0.14 -15.46
C ASP A 310 19.21 1.06 -16.57
N VAL A 311 19.79 0.94 -17.76
CA VAL A 311 19.41 1.70 -18.96
C VAL A 311 17.95 1.47 -19.37
N ASN A 312 17.40 0.29 -19.06
CA ASN A 312 16.01 -0.07 -19.30
C ASN A 312 15.08 0.35 -18.16
N GLY A 313 15.58 1.04 -17.14
CA GLY A 313 14.80 1.41 -15.96
C GLY A 313 14.39 0.23 -15.09
N VAL A 314 13.32 0.42 -14.31
CA VAL A 314 12.70 -0.60 -13.46
C VAL A 314 11.22 -0.69 -13.78
N ASN A 315 10.78 -1.89 -14.14
CA ASN A 315 9.36 -2.20 -14.37
C ASN A 315 8.78 -2.95 -13.16
N TRP A 316 7.52 -2.66 -12.82
CA TRP A 316 6.77 -3.39 -11.81
C TRP A 316 5.33 -3.67 -12.25
N GLY A 317 4.73 -4.70 -11.65
CA GLY A 317 3.32 -5.01 -11.82
C GLY A 317 2.55 -4.81 -10.51
N TYR A 318 1.42 -4.10 -10.56
CA TYR A 318 0.54 -3.97 -9.39
C TYR A 318 -0.51 -5.08 -9.33
N CYS A 319 -0.60 -5.77 -8.20
CA CYS A 319 -1.56 -6.84 -7.96
C CYS A 319 -2.48 -6.51 -6.78
N TRP A 320 -3.79 -6.45 -7.03
CA TRP A 320 -4.81 -6.21 -5.99
C TRP A 320 -6.01 -7.16 -6.07
N LYS A 321 -6.24 -7.79 -7.24
CA LYS A 321 -7.31 -8.75 -7.42
C LYS A 321 -7.09 -9.97 -6.53
N SER A 322 -8.15 -10.43 -5.87
CA SER A 322 -8.12 -11.54 -4.90
C SER A 322 -7.43 -12.79 -5.46
N GLU A 323 -7.80 -13.20 -6.68
CA GLU A 323 -7.25 -14.39 -7.35
C GLU A 323 -5.72 -14.32 -7.52
N LYS A 324 -5.19 -13.16 -7.93
CA LYS A 324 -3.75 -12.95 -8.08
C LYS A 324 -3.04 -12.95 -6.73
N LEU A 325 -3.63 -12.35 -5.70
CA LEU A 325 -3.06 -12.37 -4.35
C LEU A 325 -3.04 -13.78 -3.76
N VAL A 326 -4.08 -14.58 -3.98
CA VAL A 326 -4.13 -16.00 -3.58
C VAL A 326 -3.06 -16.80 -4.32
N ALA A 327 -2.87 -16.57 -5.62
CA ALA A 327 -1.81 -17.23 -6.39
C ALA A 327 -0.41 -16.89 -5.85
N LEU A 328 -0.15 -15.62 -5.51
CA LEU A 328 1.12 -15.20 -4.90
C LEU A 328 1.32 -15.82 -3.52
N GLN A 329 0.28 -15.87 -2.69
CA GLN A 329 0.35 -16.53 -1.39
C GLN A 329 0.63 -18.03 -1.52
N ALA A 330 0.02 -18.71 -2.50
CA ALA A 330 0.32 -20.11 -2.79
C ALA A 330 1.78 -20.29 -3.24
N THR A 331 2.32 -19.36 -4.03
CA THR A 331 3.75 -19.32 -4.40
C THR A 331 4.66 -19.15 -3.18
N GLU A 332 4.33 -18.22 -2.26
CA GLU A 332 5.04 -18.02 -1.01
C GLU A 332 5.03 -19.27 -0.13
N GLN A 333 3.88 -19.94 -0.02
CA GLN A 333 3.73 -21.18 0.76
C GLN A 333 4.56 -22.32 0.16
N ARG A 334 4.53 -22.49 -1.18
CA ARG A 334 5.36 -23.49 -1.86
C ARG A 334 6.85 -23.22 -1.63
N ALA A 335 7.29 -21.96 -1.75
CA ALA A 335 8.67 -21.58 -1.48
C ALA A 335 9.06 -21.87 -0.03
N ALA A 336 8.21 -21.50 0.93
CA ALA A 336 8.44 -21.76 2.36
C ALA A 336 8.36 -23.24 2.76
N ALA A 337 7.80 -24.11 1.90
CA ALA A 337 7.71 -25.56 2.10
C ALA A 337 8.92 -26.31 1.51
N LEU A 338 9.72 -25.69 0.65
CA LEU A 338 11.00 -26.25 0.20
C LEU A 338 11.91 -26.54 1.40
N PRO A 339 12.88 -27.46 1.30
CA PRO A 339 13.90 -27.62 2.33
C PRO A 339 14.55 -26.27 2.66
N HIS A 340 14.47 -25.86 3.92
CA HIS A 340 14.82 -24.50 4.32
C HIS A 340 15.38 -24.43 5.73
N SER A 341 16.09 -23.35 5.98
CA SER A 341 16.51 -22.92 7.31
C SER A 341 15.83 -21.58 7.62
N ARG A 342 15.45 -21.35 8.87
CA ARG A 342 14.81 -20.10 9.32
C ARG A 342 15.64 -19.44 10.41
N ALA A 343 15.69 -18.12 10.38
CA ALA A 343 16.21 -17.32 11.47
C ALA A 343 15.27 -16.13 11.74
N LYS A 344 15.32 -15.63 12.97
CA LYS A 344 14.74 -14.33 13.32
C LYS A 344 15.89 -13.32 13.33
N VAL A 345 15.72 -12.23 12.58
CA VAL A 345 16.71 -11.14 12.50
C VAL A 345 16.51 -10.18 13.66
N ILE A 346 15.24 -9.88 13.97
CA ILE A 346 14.81 -9.18 15.17
C ILE A 346 13.50 -9.78 15.68
N GLU A 347 13.30 -9.69 16.99
CA GLU A 347 12.03 -9.92 17.67
C GLU A 347 11.96 -8.98 18.88
N ARG A 348 10.97 -8.10 18.89
CA ARG A 348 10.71 -7.14 19.96
C ARG A 348 9.40 -7.53 20.65
N PRO A 349 9.28 -7.29 21.97
CA PRO A 349 8.07 -7.56 22.72
C PRO A 349 6.84 -6.80 22.18
#